data_AF-A0A848Y7Y8-F1
#
_entry.id   AF-A0A848Y7Y8-F1
#
_cell.length_a   1.000
_cell.length_b   1.000
_cell.length_c   1.000
_cell.angle_alpha   90.00
_cell.angle_beta   90.00
_cell.angle_gamma   90.00
#
_symmetry.space_group_name_H-M   'P 1'
#
loop_
_entity.id
_entity.type
_entity.pdbx_description
1 polymer ?
#
loop_
_entity_poly.entity_id
_entity_poly.type
_entity_poly.pdbx_seq_one_letter_code
_entity_poly.pdbx_strand_id
1 'polypeptide(L)'
;QYASAQEEIDAMRAGGLHVHHFVDLDQKNDLVGACNLLGACDLVISVGGSVGDLAGGVGTPLVYMTREKSEAFLGTDYVPWFENCKSYPIPAYKSDETIAKIVKDWSSIAKWAEDRKPEDRRTSVPTSATAPGLDLEYPLSRREAP
;
A
#
# COMPACT_ATOMS: atom_id res chain seq x y z
N GLN A 1 8.14 14.07 -4.76
CA GLN A 1 9.49 14.41 -5.27
C GLN A 1 10.41 14.47 -4.06
N TYR A 2 11.33 13.50 -3.91
CA TYR A 2 12.29 13.46 -2.80
C TYR A 2 13.66 13.85 -3.35
N ALA A 3 14.04 15.11 -3.22
CA ALA A 3 15.34 15.59 -3.69
C ALA A 3 16.49 15.26 -2.71
N SER A 4 16.20 14.72 -1.53
CA SER A 4 17.14 14.53 -0.42
C SER A 4 17.30 13.09 0.07
N ALA A 5 16.83 12.09 -0.67
CA ALA A 5 16.85 10.70 -0.18
C ALA A 5 18.26 10.07 -0.10
N GLN A 6 19.26 10.61 -0.80
CA GLN A 6 20.57 9.97 -0.91
C GLN A 6 21.35 9.98 0.42
N GLU A 7 21.35 11.11 1.13
CA GLU A 7 22.01 11.22 2.44
C GLU A 7 21.39 10.28 3.47
N GLU A 8 20.06 10.18 3.49
CA GLU A 8 19.33 9.26 4.36
C GLU A 8 19.64 7.80 4.02
N ILE A 9 19.66 7.44 2.73
CA ILE A 9 20.01 6.10 2.26
C ILE A 9 21.43 5.72 2.68
N ASP A 10 22.39 6.65 2.54
CA ASP A 10 23.78 6.39 2.87
C ASP A 10 23.99 6.27 4.39
N ALA A 11 23.26 7.05 5.19
CA ALA A 11 23.22 6.89 6.64
C ALA A 11 22.67 5.52 7.07
N MET A 12 21.59 5.05 6.43
CA MET A 12 21.02 3.72 6.70
C MET A 12 22.00 2.60 6.36
N ARG A 13 22.71 2.71 5.22
CA ARG A 13 23.76 1.75 4.83
C ARG A 13 24.92 1.75 5.81
N ALA A 14 25.39 2.93 6.23
CA ALA A 14 26.45 3.06 7.24
C ALA A 14 26.03 2.44 8.59
N GLY A 15 24.73 2.48 8.91
CA GLY A 15 24.13 1.79 10.06
C GLY A 15 23.97 0.27 9.90
N GLY A 16 24.37 -0.32 8.77
CA GLY A 16 24.32 -1.77 8.52
C GLY A 16 23.03 -2.28 7.90
N LEU A 17 22.11 -1.40 7.48
CA LEU A 17 20.88 -1.81 6.78
C LEU A 17 21.16 -2.09 5.30
N HIS A 18 20.61 -3.19 4.81
CA HIS A 18 20.67 -3.55 3.39
C HIS A 18 19.62 -2.76 2.61
N VAL A 19 20.03 -1.63 2.03
CA VAL A 19 19.18 -0.80 1.18
C VAL A 19 19.48 -1.08 -0.30
N HIS A 20 18.55 -1.77 -0.96
CA HIS A 20 18.63 -2.10 -2.38
C HIS A 20 18.01 -1.00 -3.25
N HIS A 21 18.71 -0.59 -4.30
CA HIS A 21 18.21 0.33 -5.32
C HIS A 21 18.45 -0.28 -6.69
N PHE A 22 17.37 -0.56 -7.41
CA PHE A 22 17.39 -1.17 -8.75
C PHE A 22 17.47 -0.05 -9.80
N VAL A 23 18.69 0.23 -10.27
CA VAL A 23 18.98 1.34 -11.21
C VAL A 23 18.39 1.11 -12.60
N ASP A 24 18.00 -0.12 -12.92
CA ASP A 24 17.40 -0.57 -14.16
C ASP A 24 15.86 -0.58 -14.14
N LEU A 25 15.24 -0.18 -13.02
CA LEU A 25 13.78 -0.15 -12.86
C LEU A 25 13.25 1.27 -12.61
N ASP A 26 12.39 1.76 -13.51
CA ASP A 26 11.67 3.03 -13.31
C ASP A 26 10.38 2.80 -12.50
N GLN A 27 10.46 2.93 -11.18
CA GLN A 27 9.32 2.72 -10.27
C GLN A 27 8.16 3.73 -10.45
N LYS A 28 8.35 4.78 -11.26
CA LYS A 28 7.33 5.82 -11.49
C LYS A 28 6.60 5.61 -12.81
N ASN A 29 7.33 5.35 -13.88
CA ASN A 29 6.76 5.27 -15.24
C ASN A 29 6.63 3.83 -15.76
N ASP A 30 7.28 2.85 -15.13
CA ASP A 30 7.11 1.43 -15.43
C ASP A 30 6.27 0.74 -14.34
N LEU A 31 4.96 0.78 -14.54
CA LEU A 31 4.01 0.18 -13.60
C LEU A 31 4.16 -1.34 -13.52
N VAL A 32 4.48 -2.00 -14.63
CA VAL A 32 4.63 -3.46 -14.69
C VAL A 32 5.87 -3.87 -13.91
N GLY A 33 6.99 -3.20 -14.13
CA GLY A 33 8.21 -3.42 -13.37
C GLY A 33 8.03 -3.14 -11.88
N ALA A 34 7.34 -2.05 -11.51
CA ALA A 34 7.02 -1.75 -10.12
C ALA A 34 6.16 -2.86 -9.47
N CYS A 35 5.13 -3.34 -10.16
CA CYS A 35 4.31 -4.47 -9.70
C CYS A 35 5.13 -5.76 -9.56
N ASN A 36 6.05 -6.05 -10.49
CA ASN A 36 6.92 -7.22 -10.40
C ASN A 36 7.84 -7.15 -9.16
N LEU A 37 8.41 -5.98 -8.88
CA LEU A 37 9.20 -5.77 -7.67
C LEU A 37 8.35 -6.00 -6.40
N LEU A 38 7.16 -5.42 -6.34
CA LEU A 38 6.25 -5.59 -5.20
C LEU A 38 5.78 -7.04 -5.05
N GLY A 39 5.55 -7.75 -6.16
CA GLY A 39 5.18 -9.16 -6.17
C GLY A 39 6.28 -10.10 -5.66
N ALA A 40 7.55 -9.71 -5.85
CA ALA A 40 8.71 -10.48 -5.40
C ALA A 40 8.99 -10.35 -3.88
N CYS A 41 8.37 -9.37 -3.21
CA CYS A 41 8.53 -9.18 -1.77
C CYS A 41 7.69 -10.17 -0.96
N ASP A 42 8.15 -10.51 0.24
CA ASP A 42 7.36 -11.25 1.24
C ASP A 42 6.35 -10.35 1.97
N LEU A 43 6.71 -9.09 2.15
CA LEU A 43 5.91 -8.06 2.82
C LEU A 43 6.25 -6.68 2.25
N VAL A 44 5.23 -5.85 2.03
CA VAL A 44 5.38 -4.43 1.71
C VAL A 44 4.87 -3.61 2.89
N ILE A 45 5.65 -2.62 3.32
CA ILE A 45 5.24 -1.65 4.34
C ILE A 45 5.24 -0.28 3.66
N SER A 46 4.07 0.35 3.58
CA SER A 46 3.94 1.64 2.88
C SER A 46 2.97 2.57 3.59
N VAL A 47 3.20 3.86 3.41
CA VAL A 47 2.18 4.89 3.65
C VAL A 47 1.15 4.91 2.51
N GLY A 48 0.03 5.57 2.75
CA GLY A 48 -1.03 5.77 1.77
C GLY A 48 -0.52 6.40 0.48
N GLY A 49 -0.76 5.74 -0.65
CA GLY A 49 -0.27 6.12 -1.97
C GLY A 49 -0.19 4.94 -2.93
N SER A 50 0.30 5.21 -4.14
CA SER A 50 0.29 4.24 -5.26
C SER A 50 0.99 2.92 -4.93
N VAL A 51 2.08 2.93 -4.16
CA VAL A 51 2.80 1.71 -3.76
C VAL A 51 1.89 0.76 -2.96
N GLY A 52 1.09 1.31 -2.03
CA GLY A 52 0.15 0.52 -1.24
C GLY A 52 -0.98 -0.04 -2.10
N ASP A 53 -1.53 0.76 -3.02
CA ASP A 53 -2.59 0.31 -3.92
C ASP A 53 -2.11 -0.81 -4.87
N LEU A 54 -0.88 -0.69 -5.39
CA LEU A 54 -0.29 -1.72 -6.24
C LEU A 54 0.03 -2.99 -5.47
N ALA A 55 0.62 -2.89 -4.27
CA ALA A 55 0.89 -4.04 -3.41
C ALA A 55 -0.40 -4.78 -3.01
N GLY A 56 -1.44 -4.02 -2.68
CA GLY A 56 -2.79 -4.53 -2.46
C GLY A 56 -3.30 -5.29 -3.68
N GLY A 57 -3.25 -4.68 -4.86
CA GLY A 57 -3.75 -5.25 -6.12
C GLY A 57 -3.05 -6.53 -6.57
N VAL A 58 -1.73 -6.61 -6.42
CA VAL A 58 -0.95 -7.82 -6.79
C VAL A 58 -1.02 -8.92 -5.74
N GLY A 59 -1.66 -8.69 -4.59
CA GLY A 59 -1.86 -9.69 -3.55
C GLY A 59 -0.69 -9.86 -2.58
N THR A 60 0.36 -9.03 -2.66
CA THR A 60 1.49 -9.09 -1.71
C THR A 60 1.03 -8.67 -0.31
N PRO A 61 1.42 -9.37 0.77
CA PRO A 61 1.12 -8.94 2.13
C PRO A 61 1.53 -7.47 2.34
N LEU A 62 0.58 -6.65 2.78
CA LEU A 62 0.73 -5.21 2.90
C LEU A 62 0.45 -4.75 4.34
N VAL A 63 1.41 -4.05 4.93
CA VAL A 63 1.17 -3.16 6.08
C VAL A 63 0.93 -1.75 5.55
N TYR A 64 -0.29 -1.28 5.71
CA TYR A 64 -0.74 -0.02 5.11
C TYR A 64 -0.96 1.04 6.18
N MET A 65 -0.19 2.13 6.12
CA MET A 65 -0.29 3.24 7.05
C MET A 65 -0.95 4.43 6.36
N THR A 66 -2.13 4.85 6.82
CA THR A 66 -2.78 6.07 6.32
C THR A 66 -3.44 6.80 7.46
N ARG A 67 -3.85 8.05 7.23
CA ARG A 67 -4.54 8.86 8.25
C ARG A 67 -5.75 8.10 8.81
N GLU A 68 -5.97 8.21 10.11
CA GLU A 68 -7.23 7.74 10.70
C GLU A 68 -8.45 8.34 10.00
N LYS A 69 -9.49 7.52 9.81
CA LYS A 69 -10.70 7.89 9.06
C LYS A 69 -10.42 8.37 7.63
N SER A 70 -9.32 7.89 7.02
CA SER A 70 -9.09 8.08 5.59
C SER A 70 -10.25 7.50 4.79
N GLU A 71 -10.52 8.13 3.66
CA GLU A 71 -11.48 7.72 2.64
C GLU A 71 -11.21 6.28 2.17
N ALA A 72 -9.93 5.85 2.20
CA ALA A 72 -9.53 4.49 1.88
C ALA A 72 -10.19 3.42 2.79
N PHE A 73 -10.64 3.79 3.98
CA PHE A 73 -11.29 2.87 4.91
C PHE A 73 -12.81 2.77 4.74
N LEU A 74 -13.42 3.66 3.94
CA LEU A 74 -14.88 3.67 3.71
C LEU A 74 -15.73 3.57 5.00
N GLY A 75 -15.30 4.27 6.07
CA GLY A 75 -15.99 4.25 7.36
C GLY A 75 -15.63 3.09 8.30
N THR A 76 -14.71 2.20 7.88
CA THR A 76 -14.09 1.18 8.73
C THR A 76 -12.73 1.64 9.27
N ASP A 77 -11.92 0.72 9.79
CA ASP A 77 -10.52 0.91 10.21
C ASP A 77 -9.50 0.16 9.35
N TYR A 78 -9.94 -0.43 8.22
CA TYR A 78 -9.09 -1.14 7.26
C TYR A 78 -9.50 -0.86 5.81
N VAL A 79 -8.65 -1.24 4.84
CA VAL A 79 -8.98 -1.11 3.41
C VAL A 79 -9.84 -2.31 2.96
N PRO A 80 -11.15 -2.13 2.67
CA PRO A 80 -12.07 -3.27 2.60
C PRO A 80 -11.94 -4.13 1.34
N TRP A 81 -11.26 -3.66 0.30
CA TRP A 81 -11.06 -4.41 -0.95
C TRP A 81 -9.71 -5.14 -1.03
N PHE A 82 -8.82 -4.98 -0.05
CA PHE A 82 -7.53 -5.67 0.01
C PHE A 82 -7.50 -6.65 1.19
N GLU A 83 -7.81 -7.93 0.92
CA GLU A 83 -7.77 -9.00 1.95
C GLU A 83 -6.35 -9.29 2.47
N ASN A 84 -5.33 -8.91 1.71
CA ASN A 84 -3.91 -9.02 1.99
C ASN A 84 -3.36 -7.79 2.73
N CYS A 85 -4.22 -6.89 3.23
CA CYS A 85 -3.80 -5.65 3.88
C CYS A 85 -4.08 -5.67 5.40
N LYS A 86 -3.05 -5.36 6.19
CA LYS A 86 -3.16 -4.95 7.61
C LYS A 86 -3.03 -3.44 7.70
N SER A 87 -4.11 -2.76 8.04
CA SER A 87 -4.11 -1.30 8.16
C SER A 87 -3.66 -0.85 9.54
N TYR A 88 -2.82 0.18 9.57
CA TYR A 88 -2.33 0.88 10.75
C TYR A 88 -2.69 2.36 10.62
N PRO A 89 -3.88 2.77 11.09
CA PRO A 89 -4.31 4.16 11.06
C PRO A 89 -3.33 5.05 11.82
N ILE A 90 -2.93 6.17 11.23
CA ILE A 90 -2.06 7.18 11.81
C ILE A 90 -2.93 8.27 12.43
N PRO A 91 -2.96 8.42 13.77
CA PRO A 91 -3.62 9.54 14.41
C PRO A 91 -2.89 10.85 14.09
N ALA A 92 -3.61 11.98 14.17
CA ALA A 92 -3.03 13.28 13.85
C ALA A 92 -1.75 13.54 14.68
N TYR A 93 -0.64 13.82 13.98
CA TYR A 93 0.69 14.11 14.56
C TYR A 93 1.30 12.99 15.42
N LYS A 94 0.86 11.74 15.23
CA LYS A 94 1.29 10.56 16.04
C LYS A 94 1.81 9.43 15.14
N SER A 95 2.61 9.76 14.14
CA SER A 95 3.22 8.78 13.23
C SER A 95 4.22 7.89 13.97
N ASP A 96 4.98 8.44 14.91
CA ASP A 96 5.90 7.74 15.80
C ASP A 96 5.21 6.67 16.64
N GLU A 97 4.04 6.98 17.24
CA GLU A 97 3.23 6.00 17.99
C GLU A 97 2.78 4.84 17.09
N THR A 98 2.43 5.14 15.83
CA THR A 98 2.01 4.13 14.86
C THR A 98 3.18 3.22 14.47
N ILE A 99 4.36 3.79 14.24
CA ILE A 99 5.59 3.02 13.97
C ILE A 99 5.96 2.16 15.18
N ALA A 100 5.91 2.71 16.40
CA ALA A 100 6.18 1.94 17.62
C ALA A 100 5.21 0.76 17.79
N LYS A 101 3.94 0.95 17.42
CA LYS A 101 2.94 -0.13 17.41
C LYS A 101 3.29 -1.21 16.38
N ILE A 102 3.70 -0.84 15.16
CA ILE A 102 4.13 -1.81 14.13
C ILE A 102 5.34 -2.62 14.62
N VAL A 103 6.33 -1.96 15.24
CA VAL A 103 7.50 -2.64 15.81
C VAL A 103 7.09 -3.62 16.92
N LYS A 104 6.18 -3.20 17.81
CA LYS A 104 5.63 -4.08 18.86
C LYS A 104 4.88 -5.28 18.29
N ASP A 105 4.13 -5.08 17.21
CA ASP A 105 3.32 -6.10 16.57
C ASP A 105 4.12 -6.96 15.57
N TRP A 106 5.44 -6.71 15.39
CA TRP A 106 6.26 -7.30 14.33
C TRP A 106 6.18 -8.81 14.24
N SER A 107 6.26 -9.53 15.36
CA SER A 107 6.17 -11.00 15.37
C SER A 107 4.86 -11.53 14.78
N SER A 108 3.74 -10.84 15.04
CA SER A 108 2.42 -11.15 14.49
C SER A 108 2.29 -10.74 13.02
N ILE A 109 2.93 -9.65 12.62
CA ILE A 109 2.99 -9.21 11.22
C ILE A 109 3.78 -10.22 10.39
N ALA A 110 5.00 -10.56 10.81
CA ALA A 110 5.89 -11.48 10.12
C ALA A 110 5.23 -12.84 9.90
N LYS A 111 4.70 -13.45 10.97
CA LYS A 111 3.99 -14.73 10.89
C LYS A 111 2.82 -14.69 9.92
N TRP A 112 1.99 -13.64 9.99
CA TRP A 112 0.85 -13.48 9.07
C TRP A 112 1.28 -13.32 7.60
N ALA A 113 2.40 -12.65 7.35
CA ALA A 113 2.93 -12.50 5.99
C ALA A 113 3.50 -13.83 5.47
N GLU A 114 4.22 -14.59 6.32
CA GLU A 114 4.75 -15.92 6.01
C GLU A 114 3.65 -16.93 5.67
N ASP A 115 2.51 -16.87 6.36
CA ASP A 115 1.35 -17.73 6.09
C ASP A 115 0.71 -17.46 4.71
N ARG A 116 1.09 -16.38 4.01
CA ARG A 116 0.57 -15.98 2.69
C ARG A 116 1.60 -16.21 1.59
N LYS A 117 1.73 -17.48 1.19
CA LYS A 117 2.66 -17.89 0.14
C LYS A 117 2.37 -17.21 -1.20
N PRO A 118 3.40 -16.94 -2.03
CA PRO A 118 3.22 -16.36 -3.37
C PRO A 118 2.19 -17.09 -4.24
N GLU A 119 2.15 -18.42 -4.18
CA GLU A 119 1.20 -19.27 -4.91
C GLU A 119 -0.28 -19.06 -4.52
N ASP A 120 -0.52 -18.64 -3.27
CA ASP A 120 -1.85 -18.41 -2.71
C ASP A 120 -2.29 -16.95 -2.82
N ARG A 121 -1.40 -16.04 -3.28
CA ARG A 121 -1.70 -14.63 -3.45
C ARG A 121 -2.68 -14.45 -4.60
N ARG A 122 -3.95 -14.25 -4.24
CA ARG A 122 -4.96 -13.83 -5.20
C ARG A 122 -4.73 -12.37 -5.52
N THR A 123 -4.57 -12.06 -6.81
CA THR A 123 -4.79 -10.69 -7.26
C THR A 123 -6.21 -10.32 -6.87
N SER A 124 -6.40 -9.18 -6.22
CA SER A 124 -7.73 -8.66 -5.87
C SER A 124 -8.43 -8.11 -7.14
N VAL A 125 -8.44 -8.91 -8.20
CA VAL A 125 -9.35 -8.71 -9.33
C VAL A 125 -10.71 -9.08 -8.76
N PRO A 126 -11.65 -8.13 -8.65
CA PRO A 126 -13.03 -8.50 -8.40
C PRO A 126 -13.37 -9.53 -9.47
N THR A 127 -13.71 -10.76 -9.07
CA THR A 127 -14.45 -11.61 -9.99
C THR A 127 -15.63 -10.75 -10.38
N SER A 128 -15.77 -10.45 -11.67
CA SER A 128 -16.94 -9.71 -12.15
C SER A 128 -18.15 -10.58 -11.81
N ALA A 129 -18.68 -10.39 -10.61
CA ALA A 129 -20.11 -10.42 -10.46
C ALA A 129 -20.56 -9.35 -11.45
N THR A 130 -21.35 -9.76 -12.44
CA THR A 130 -22.17 -8.89 -13.26
C THR A 130 -23.10 -8.12 -12.32
N ALA A 131 -22.54 -7.15 -11.60
CA ALA A 131 -23.28 -6.07 -11.01
C ALA A 131 -23.51 -5.10 -12.17
N PRO A 132 -24.76 -4.71 -12.48
CA PRO A 132 -25.05 -3.66 -13.44
C PRO A 132 -24.61 -2.32 -12.83
N GLY A 133 -23.30 -2.12 -12.69
CA GLY A 133 -22.71 -1.02 -11.94
C GLY A 133 -22.31 0.16 -12.81
N LEU A 134 -22.49 0.08 -14.13
CA LEU A 134 -22.03 1.08 -15.08
C LEU A 134 -23.13 1.58 -16.03
N ASP A 135 -24.39 1.64 -15.56
CA ASP A 135 -25.50 2.30 -16.27
C ASP A 135 -26.18 3.36 -15.38
N LEU A 136 -25.41 4.04 -14.54
CA LEU A 136 -25.85 5.30 -13.97
C LEU A 136 -25.13 6.40 -14.74
N GLU A 137 -25.72 6.78 -15.87
CA GLU A 137 -25.48 8.08 -16.49
C GLU A 137 -25.57 9.13 -15.37
N TYR A 138 -24.43 9.63 -14.89
CA TYR A 138 -24.42 10.86 -14.12
C TYR A 138 -24.87 11.95 -15.08
N PRO A 139 -26.07 12.54 -14.94
CA PRO A 139 -26.37 13.73 -15.70
C PRO A 139 -25.48 14.80 -15.08
N LEU A 140 -24.38 15.13 -15.76
CA LEU A 140 -23.60 16.32 -15.47
C LEU A 140 -24.47 17.53 -15.84
N SER A 141 -25.51 17.81 -15.06
CA SER A 141 -26.22 19.07 -15.14
C SER A 141 -25.27 20.12 -14.58
N ARG A 142 -24.46 20.71 -15.46
CA ARG A 142 -23.68 21.90 -15.17
C ARG A 142 -24.70 23.00 -14.87
N ARG A 143 -24.99 23.26 -13.58
CA ARG A 143 -25.73 24.46 -13.20
C ARG A 143 -24.82 25.63 -13.53
N GLU A 144 -25.16 26.39 -14.56
CA GLU A 144 -24.59 27.71 -14.73
C GLU A 144 -25.01 28.53 -13.50
N ALA A 145 -24.02 29.02 -12.77
CA ALA A 145 -24.24 29.85 -11.60
C ALA A 145 -24.80 31.22 -12.04
N PRO A 146 -25.67 31.85 -11.22
CA PRO A 146 -26.17 33.20 -11.47
C PRO A 146 -25.09 34.28 -11.35
#